data_AF-A0A241PX85-F1
#
_entry.id   AF-A0A241PX85-F1
#
_cell.length_a   1.000
_cell.length_b   1.000
_cell.length_c   1.000
_cell.angle_alpha   90.00
_cell.angle_beta   90.00
_cell.angle_gamma   90.00
#
_symmetry.space_group_name_H-M   'P 1'
#
loop_
_entity.id
_entity.type
_entity.pdbx_description
1 polymer ?
#
loop_
_entity_poly.entity_id
_entity_poly.type
_entity_poly.pdbx_seq_one_letter_code
_entity_poly.pdbx_strand_id
1 'polypeptide(L)'
;MGLRTVHPDVFTLLGPLPSVAALSVQAGFSPEGSAEQLVLQTIEIAQHNIRLMGYSFTSPEAVRALISAIRRGVDVKVVLGLFASNP
;
A
#
# COMPACT_ATOMS: atom_id res chain seq x y z
N MET A 1 51.98 -36.58 7.62
CA MET A 1 50.85 -37.40 8.08
C MET A 1 50.20 -36.70 9.26
N GLY A 2 48.96 -36.22 9.12
CA GLY A 2 48.22 -35.52 10.18
C GLY A 2 47.38 -34.32 9.68
N LEU A 3 46.11 -34.59 9.33
CA LEU A 3 45.07 -33.64 8.94
C LEU A 3 44.64 -32.70 10.09
N ARG A 4 44.11 -31.51 9.74
CA ARG A 4 42.89 -30.82 10.24
C ARG A 4 42.90 -29.33 9.78
N THR A 5 42.07 -28.83 8.85
CA THR A 5 40.64 -28.38 9.01
C THR A 5 40.54 -27.37 10.16
N VAL A 6 40.16 -26.08 10.10
CA VAL A 6 39.35 -25.16 9.25
C VAL A 6 39.64 -23.72 9.76
N HIS A 7 39.50 -22.65 8.97
CA HIS A 7 38.32 -21.78 9.08
C HIS A 7 38.13 -20.86 7.85
N PRO A 8 36.95 -20.86 7.22
CA PRO A 8 36.48 -19.77 6.38
C PRO A 8 35.76 -18.73 7.24
N ASP A 9 36.50 -17.87 7.95
CA ASP A 9 35.92 -16.78 8.76
C ASP A 9 36.22 -15.40 8.15
N VAL A 10 36.00 -15.28 6.84
CA VAL A 10 35.79 -13.96 6.22
C VAL A 10 34.42 -13.98 5.54
N PHE A 11 33.40 -14.29 6.35
CA PHE A 11 32.03 -13.93 6.00
C PHE A 11 31.84 -12.49 6.46
N THR A 12 32.25 -11.55 5.61
CA THR A 12 32.06 -10.11 5.78
C THR A 12 30.63 -9.85 6.23
N LEU A 13 30.49 -9.30 7.44
CA LEU A 13 29.28 -8.74 8.02
C LEU A 13 28.74 -7.63 7.12
N LEU A 14 28.04 -7.98 6.05
CA LEU A 14 27.17 -7.06 5.33
C LEU A 14 25.79 -7.11 6.01
N GLY A 15 25.70 -6.48 7.18
CA GLY A 15 24.40 -6.19 7.79
C GLY A 15 23.54 -5.36 6.82
N PRO A 16 22.21 -5.52 6.83
CA PRO A 16 21.35 -4.79 5.90
C PRO A 16 21.53 -3.28 6.09
N LEU A 17 21.97 -2.60 5.02
CA LEU A 17 22.00 -1.15 4.99
C LEU A 17 20.54 -0.64 5.09
N PRO A 18 20.29 0.43 5.86
CA PRO A 18 18.95 1.01 5.92
C PRO A 18 18.54 1.45 4.51
N SER A 19 17.46 0.87 4.00
CA SER A 19 16.86 1.30 2.75
C SER A 19 16.21 2.66 2.96
N VAL A 20 16.77 3.70 2.34
CA VAL A 20 16.10 5.00 2.24
C VAL A 20 15.03 4.86 1.16
N ALA A 21 13.77 4.77 1.57
CA ALA A 21 12.66 4.78 0.63
C ALA A 21 12.62 6.14 -0.09
N ALA A 22 12.80 6.14 -1.41
CA ALA A 22 12.63 7.33 -2.23
C ALA A 22 11.14 7.74 -2.21
N LEU A 23 10.85 8.98 -1.84
CA LEU A 23 9.52 9.55 -1.99
C LEU A 23 9.21 9.66 -3.49
N SER A 24 8.11 9.05 -3.92
CA SER A 24 7.61 9.13 -5.29
C SER A 24 6.19 9.70 -5.28
N VAL A 25 5.89 10.56 -6.25
CA VAL A 25 4.57 11.15 -6.45
C VAL A 25 4.02 10.65 -7.78
N GLN A 26 2.79 10.15 -7.77
CA GLN A 26 2.08 9.69 -8.94
C GLN A 26 0.81 10.53 -9.12
N ALA A 27 0.45 10.82 -10.36
CA ALA A 27 -0.76 11.53 -10.72
C ALA A 27 -1.51 10.76 -11.81
N GLY A 28 -2.83 10.72 -11.67
CA GLY A 28 -3.75 10.20 -12.68
C GLY A 28 -4.87 11.20 -12.91
N PHE A 29 -5.42 11.19 -14.11
CA PHE A 29 -6.47 12.10 -14.56
C PHE A 29 -7.72 11.32 -15.02
N SER A 30 -8.85 12.01 -14.92
CA SER A 30 -10.16 11.58 -15.41
C SER A 30 -10.64 12.56 -16.47
N PRO A 31 -11.40 12.07 -17.49
CA PRO A 31 -12.05 10.76 -17.56
C PRO A 31 -11.18 9.61 -18.12
N GLU A 32 -9.89 9.81 -18.41
CA GLU A 32 -9.01 8.86 -19.12
C GLU A 32 -8.72 7.56 -18.36
N GLY A 33 -9.24 7.39 -17.14
CA GLY A 33 -9.17 6.17 -16.34
C GLY A 33 -7.96 6.07 -15.42
N SER A 34 -6.89 6.82 -15.69
CA SER A 34 -5.65 6.76 -14.90
C SER A 34 -5.84 7.19 -13.44
N ALA A 35 -6.76 8.12 -13.14
CA ALA A 35 -7.09 8.48 -11.76
C ALA A 35 -7.71 7.32 -10.97
N GLU A 36 -8.69 6.62 -11.55
CA GLU A 36 -9.34 5.48 -10.91
C GLU A 36 -8.35 4.33 -10.72
N GLN A 37 -7.56 4.02 -11.75
CA GLN A 37 -6.56 2.98 -11.69
C GLN A 37 -5.53 3.23 -10.59
N LEU A 38 -5.07 4.47 -10.42
CA LEU A 38 -4.14 4.85 -9.35
C LEU A 38 -4.76 4.62 -7.96
N VAL A 39 -6.03 4.98 -7.76
CA VAL A 39 -6.75 4.74 -6.49
C VAL A 39 -6.87 3.24 -6.20
N LEU A 40 -7.27 2.45 -7.19
CA LEU A 40 -7.42 1.00 -7.05
C LEU A 40 -6.08 0.33 -6.72
N GLN A 41 -5.01 0.70 -7.42
CA GLN A 41 -3.66 0.19 -7.16
C GLN A 41 -3.19 0.56 -5.75
N THR A 42 -3.46 1.78 -5.30
CA THR A 42 -3.11 2.22 -3.93
C THR A 42 -3.80 1.36 -2.87
N ILE A 43 -5.07 1.01 -3.07
CA ILE A 43 -5.82 0.10 -2.18
C ILE A 43 -5.29 -1.33 -2.26
N GLU A 44 -4.91 -1.79 -3.44
CA GLU A 44 -4.39 -3.14 -3.68
C GLU A 44 -3.07 -3.38 -2.96
N ILE A 45 -2.12 -2.44 -3.04
CA ILE A 45 -0.78 -2.62 -2.46
C ILE A 45 -0.72 -2.38 -0.95
N ALA A 46 -1.76 -1.79 -0.34
CA ALA A 46 -1.81 -1.50 1.09
C ALA A 46 -1.70 -2.79 1.94
N GLN A 47 -0.79 -2.77 2.93
CA GLN A 47 -0.48 -3.93 3.78
C GLN A 47 -1.02 -3.82 5.21
N HIS A 48 -1.21 -2.60 5.73
CA HIS A 48 -1.50 -2.40 7.17
C HIS A 48 -2.77 -1.60 7.44
N ASN A 49 -2.92 -0.45 6.80
CA ASN A 49 -4.08 0.41 7.03
C ASN A 49 -4.49 1.17 5.77
N ILE A 50 -5.78 1.47 5.71
CA ILE A 50 -6.38 2.42 4.77
C ILE A 50 -7.24 3.39 5.57
N ARG A 51 -6.99 4.68 5.40
CA ARG A 51 -7.80 5.77 5.97
C ARG A 51 -8.39 6.56 4.80
N LEU A 52 -9.64 6.29 4.47
CA LEU A 52 -10.32 6.94 3.37
C LEU A 52 -11.19 8.08 3.90
N MET A 53 -11.07 9.24 3.25
CA MET A 53 -11.98 10.37 3.42
C MET A 53 -12.57 10.71 2.06
N GLY A 54 -13.88 10.87 1.99
CA GLY A 54 -14.57 11.20 0.75
C GLY A 54 -15.86 11.95 0.99
N TYR A 55 -16.47 12.47 -0.07
CA TYR A 55 -17.77 13.15 0.01
C TYR A 55 -18.89 12.22 -0.45
N SER A 56 -18.82 11.76 -1.71
CA SER A 56 -19.68 10.72 -2.24
C SER A 56 -18.87 9.43 -2.44
N PHE A 57 -19.44 8.29 -2.02
CA PHE A 57 -18.79 6.99 -2.16
C PHE A 57 -19.74 6.00 -2.83
N THR A 58 -19.70 5.98 -4.16
CA THR A 58 -20.63 5.22 -5.00
C THR A 58 -19.95 4.26 -5.98
N SER A 59 -18.61 4.26 -6.09
CA SER A 59 -17.88 3.38 -7.02
C SER A 59 -17.91 1.92 -6.53
N PRO A 60 -18.53 0.98 -7.27
CA PRO A 60 -18.52 -0.44 -6.91
C PRO A 60 -17.11 -1.05 -6.93
N GLU A 61 -16.24 -0.57 -7.83
CA GLU A 61 -14.85 -1.04 -7.91
C GLU A 61 -14.06 -0.65 -6.66
N ALA A 62 -14.19 0.59 -6.20
CA ALA A 62 -13.54 1.04 -4.97
C ALA A 62 -14.03 0.24 -3.75
N VAL A 63 -15.34 -0.04 -3.65
CA VAL A 63 -15.90 -0.88 -2.59
C VAL A 63 -15.31 -2.29 -2.62
N ARG A 64 -15.26 -2.92 -3.79
CA ARG A 64 -14.66 -4.26 -3.95
C ARG A 64 -13.19 -4.28 -3.54
N ALA A 65 -12.42 -3.28 -3.93
CA ALA A 65 -11.01 -3.16 -3.58
C ALA A 65 -10.81 -3.04 -2.06
N LEU A 66 -11.61 -2.21 -1.38
CA LEU A 66 -11.56 -2.07 0.09
C LEU A 66 -11.95 -3.37 0.80
N ILE A 67 -12.98 -4.08 0.33
CA ILE A 67 -13.37 -5.38 0.89
C ILE A 67 -12.23 -6.40 0.72
N SER A 68 -11.57 -6.41 -0.44
CA SER A 68 -10.38 -7.24 -0.68
C SER A 68 -9.27 -6.91 0.33
N ALA A 69 -9.01 -5.62 0.59
CA ALA A 69 -8.03 -5.19 1.58
C ALA A 69 -8.37 -5.68 3.00
N ILE A 70 -9.64 -5.56 3.42
CA ILE A 70 -10.11 -6.08 4.71
C ILE A 70 -9.84 -7.59 4.82
N ARG A 71 -10.12 -8.35 3.75
CA ARG A 71 -9.87 -9.81 3.71
C ARG A 71 -8.38 -10.17 3.80
N ARG A 72 -7.48 -9.30 3.36
CA ARG A 72 -6.02 -9.44 3.54
C ARG A 72 -5.56 -9.10 4.97
N GLY A 73 -6.44 -8.59 5.83
CA GLY A 73 -6.11 -8.17 7.20
C GLY A 73 -5.74 -6.69 7.35
N VAL A 74 -6.01 -5.86 6.33
CA VAL A 74 -5.76 -4.41 6.38
C VAL A 74 -6.83 -3.72 7.22
N ASP A 75 -6.42 -2.83 8.14
CA ASP A 75 -7.34 -2.01 8.95
C ASP A 75 -7.89 -0.85 8.11
N VAL A 76 -9.15 -0.96 7.67
CA VAL A 76 -9.83 0.03 6.83
C VAL A 76 -10.79 0.87 7.66
N LYS A 77 -10.62 2.19 7.61
CA LYS A 77 -11.56 3.18 8.19
C LYS A 77 -11.95 4.20 7.15
N VAL A 78 -13.24 4.53 7.12
CA VAL A 78 -13.84 5.43 6.13
C VAL A 78 -14.61 6.54 6.85
N VAL A 79 -14.38 7.78 6.43
CA VAL A 79 -15.17 8.95 6.85
C VAL A 79 -15.77 9.59 5.60
N LEU A 80 -17.09 9.74 5.58
CA LEU A 80 -17.80 10.40 4.49
C LEU A 80 -18.38 11.73 4.97
N GLY A 81 -18.23 12.76 4.14
CA GLY A 81 -18.94 14.02 4.36
C GLY A 81 -20.45 13.81 4.21
N LEU A 82 -21.21 14.36 5.14
CA LEU A 82 -22.66 14.41 5.03
C LEU A 82 -23.04 15.47 3.98
N PHE A 83 -23.71 15.05 2.91
CA PHE A 83 -24.58 15.97 2.17
C PHE A 83 -25.73 16.35 3.10
N ALA A 84 -25.74 17.55 3.65
CA ALA A 84 -26.99 18.15 4.11
C ALA A 84 -27.71 18.65 2.85
N SER A 85 -28.79 17.98 2.45
CA SER A 85 -29.75 18.57 1.52
C SER A 85 -30.26 19.88 2.15
N ASN A 86 -29.90 21.02 1.57
CA ASN A 86 -30.52 22.30 1.89
C ASN A 86 -32.04 22.16 1.63
N PRO A 87 -32.91 22.50 2.60
CA PRO A 87 -34.37 22.40 2.42
C PRO A 87 -34.87 23.31 1.28
#